data_AF-C5M446-F1
#
_entry.id   AF-C5M446-F1
#
_cell.length_a   1.000
_cell.length_b   1.000
_cell.length_c   1.000
_cell.angle_alpha   90.00
_cell.angle_beta   90.00
_cell.angle_gamma   90.00
#
_symmetry.space_group_name_H-M   'P 1'
#
loop_
_entity.id
_entity.type
_entity.pdbx_description
1 polymer ?
#
loop_
_entity_poly.entity_id
_entity_poly.type
_entity_poly.pdbx_seq_one_letter_code
_entity_poly.pdbx_strand_id
1 'polypeptide(L)'
;MSLEYDILNGTDEFPYPTSIIGTDFKNFSNDFHEIDEFLYLNHRFNSLDSLIKDLNQLSNNLNETLLNLVNDEYNDFINLGKSINSGNELIELILQDLTNFKIEMIEYLNKFNKIDEELDKILKNRELLMNLKTCSKLNLIIHDQMMEFDHLLIKNDELFKIDIKSFKKLTSLYISMTNIIKFLNDFTSNNPDIGDCLFHDNYVTNKIGSIKLEFKSYLDQLIKKELSQSKRDGDFVLELLKVYELIGKTDDFIGLLSLSQKK
;
A
#
# COMPACT_ATOMS: atom_id res chain seq x y z
N MET A 1 -63.57 -59.92 -0.34
CA MET A 1 -64.81 -60.38 0.30
C MET A 1 -65.73 -60.74 -0.86
N SER A 2 -65.98 -62.03 -1.08
CA SER A 2 -66.78 -62.55 -2.19
C SER A 2 -68.23 -62.09 -2.02
N LEU A 3 -68.67 -61.10 -2.82
CA LEU A 3 -70.08 -60.79 -2.96
C LEU A 3 -70.67 -61.79 -3.96
N GLU A 4 -71.16 -62.90 -3.41
CA GLU A 4 -72.02 -63.85 -4.08
C GLU A 4 -73.40 -63.18 -4.21
N TYR A 5 -73.65 -62.53 -5.36
CA TYR A 5 -74.95 -61.91 -5.64
C TYR A 5 -75.95 -63.00 -6.03
N ASP A 6 -76.78 -63.40 -5.07
CA ASP A 6 -77.79 -64.45 -5.21
C ASP A 6 -79.12 -63.86 -5.71
N ILE A 7 -79.24 -63.72 -7.04
CA ILE A 7 -80.35 -63.06 -7.76
C ILE A 7 -81.72 -63.76 -7.53
N LEU A 8 -81.75 -64.92 -6.88
CA LEU A 8 -82.96 -65.71 -6.66
C LEU A 8 -83.77 -65.31 -5.41
N ASN A 9 -83.23 -64.50 -4.50
CA ASN A 9 -83.90 -64.16 -3.23
C ASN A 9 -84.54 -62.76 -3.16
N GLY A 10 -84.51 -61.97 -4.24
CA GLY A 10 -85.34 -60.76 -4.35
C GLY A 10 -85.08 -59.66 -3.31
N THR A 11 -83.92 -59.67 -2.65
CA THR A 11 -83.51 -58.67 -1.65
C THR A 11 -82.45 -57.69 -2.18
N ASP A 12 -82.12 -57.73 -3.47
CA ASP A 12 -81.08 -56.85 -4.03
C ASP A 12 -81.64 -55.45 -4.33
N GLU A 13 -81.10 -54.44 -3.64
CA GLU A 13 -81.22 -53.05 -4.06
C GLU A 13 -80.53 -52.89 -5.43
N PHE A 14 -81.26 -52.41 -6.43
CA PHE A 14 -80.71 -52.12 -7.75
C PHE A 14 -79.56 -51.10 -7.59
N PRO A 15 -78.31 -51.45 -7.92
CA PRO A 15 -77.23 -50.49 -7.87
C PRO A 15 -77.48 -49.40 -8.92
N TYR A 16 -77.39 -48.14 -8.49
CA TYR A 16 -77.55 -47.02 -9.39
C TYR A 16 -76.42 -47.01 -10.44
N PRO A 17 -76.73 -46.64 -11.70
CA PRO A 17 -75.73 -46.52 -12.75
C PRO A 17 -74.64 -45.54 -12.33
N THR A 18 -73.41 -46.02 -12.15
CA THR A 18 -72.22 -45.16 -12.02
C THR A 18 -71.69 -44.82 -13.41
N SER A 19 -71.19 -43.61 -13.61
CA SER A 19 -70.49 -43.21 -14.84
C SER A 19 -69.08 -43.79 -14.84
N ILE A 20 -68.61 -44.18 -16.03
CA ILE A 20 -67.23 -44.66 -16.22
C ILE A 20 -66.25 -43.48 -16.11
N ILE A 21 -65.22 -43.61 -15.29
CA ILE A 21 -64.17 -42.61 -15.08
C ILE A 21 -62.84 -43.14 -15.61
N GLY A 22 -61.96 -42.26 -16.09
CA GLY A 22 -60.66 -42.64 -16.65
C GLY A 22 -59.72 -43.39 -15.68
N THR A 23 -59.96 -43.31 -14.37
CA THR A 23 -59.20 -44.07 -13.36
C THR A 23 -59.62 -45.53 -13.26
N ASP A 24 -60.80 -45.88 -13.75
CA ASP A 24 -61.37 -47.23 -13.63
C ASP A 24 -60.56 -48.25 -14.43
N PHE A 25 -59.87 -47.80 -15.48
CA PHE A 25 -59.02 -48.63 -16.32
C PHE A 25 -57.53 -48.62 -15.96
N LYS A 26 -57.12 -47.91 -14.90
CA LYS A 26 -55.70 -47.74 -14.55
C LYS A 26 -55.02 -49.05 -14.10
N ASN A 27 -55.80 -50.00 -13.61
CA ASN A 27 -55.31 -51.24 -13.01
C ASN A 27 -55.59 -52.49 -13.85
N PHE A 28 -56.18 -52.36 -15.05
CA PHE A 28 -56.36 -53.50 -15.92
C PHE A 28 -55.00 -53.94 -16.46
N SER A 29 -54.70 -55.22 -16.28
CA SER A 29 -53.67 -55.90 -17.06
C SER A 29 -54.14 -55.93 -18.52
N ASN A 30 -53.23 -56.17 -19.48
CA ASN A 30 -53.53 -56.27 -20.92
C ASN A 30 -54.47 -57.45 -21.30
N ASP A 31 -55.20 -58.02 -20.33
CA ASP A 31 -56.09 -59.16 -20.50
C ASP A 31 -57.53 -58.68 -20.73
N PHE A 32 -58.07 -58.97 -21.90
CA PHE A 32 -59.39 -58.48 -22.33
C PHE A 32 -60.54 -58.96 -21.42
N HIS A 33 -60.33 -60.07 -20.71
CA HIS A 33 -61.33 -60.66 -19.83
C HIS A 33 -61.59 -59.83 -18.56
N GLU A 34 -60.63 -59.02 -18.08
CA GLU A 34 -60.80 -58.17 -16.89
C GLU A 34 -61.77 -57.00 -17.15
N ILE A 35 -61.82 -56.53 -18.40
CA ILE A 35 -62.71 -55.46 -18.84
C ILE A 35 -64.15 -55.98 -18.88
N ASP A 36 -64.36 -57.17 -19.44
CA ASP A 36 -65.67 -57.81 -19.50
C ASP A 36 -66.22 -58.09 -18.09
N GLU A 37 -65.36 -58.55 -17.17
CA GLU A 37 -65.71 -58.79 -15.77
C GLU A 37 -66.07 -57.48 -15.04
N PHE A 38 -65.30 -56.41 -15.24
CA PHE A 38 -65.59 -55.10 -14.66
C PHE A 38 -66.94 -54.53 -15.14
N LEU A 39 -67.20 -54.60 -16.46
CA LEU A 39 -68.46 -54.14 -17.04
C LEU A 39 -69.64 -54.98 -16.55
N TYR A 40 -69.45 -56.28 -16.37
CA TYR A 40 -70.46 -57.19 -15.84
C TYR A 40 -70.77 -56.95 -14.36
N LEU A 41 -69.76 -56.62 -13.53
CA LEU A 41 -69.97 -56.38 -12.11
C LEU A 41 -70.59 -55.00 -11.83
N ASN A 42 -70.15 -53.95 -12.53
CA ASN A 42 -70.49 -52.57 -12.18
C ASN A 42 -71.54 -51.91 -13.10
N HIS A 43 -71.71 -52.41 -14.34
CA HIS A 43 -72.54 -51.74 -15.36
C HIS A 43 -73.57 -52.65 -16.04
N ARG A 44 -73.84 -53.85 -15.51
CA ARG A 44 -74.79 -54.83 -16.07
C ARG A 44 -76.22 -54.32 -16.24
N PHE A 45 -76.64 -53.35 -15.44
CA PHE A 45 -77.99 -52.77 -15.48
C PHE A 45 -78.05 -51.41 -16.21
N ASN A 46 -76.92 -50.94 -16.78
CA ASN A 46 -76.89 -49.72 -17.58
C ASN A 46 -77.41 -49.99 -18.99
N SER A 47 -78.07 -49.00 -19.60
CA SER A 47 -78.40 -49.10 -21.02
C SER A 47 -77.13 -49.06 -21.87
N LEU A 48 -77.07 -49.95 -22.87
CA LEU A 48 -75.94 -50.04 -23.80
C LEU A 48 -75.62 -48.68 -24.45
N ASP A 49 -76.67 -47.91 -24.78
CA ASP A 49 -76.53 -46.57 -25.36
C ASP A 49 -75.84 -45.58 -24.41
N SER A 50 -76.09 -45.67 -23.10
CA SER A 50 -75.41 -44.83 -22.11
C SER A 50 -73.95 -45.23 -21.96
N LEU A 51 -73.65 -46.53 -21.97
CA LEU A 51 -72.27 -47.03 -21.88
C LEU A 51 -71.43 -46.61 -23.10
N ILE A 52 -72.01 -46.72 -24.30
CA ILE A 52 -71.38 -46.29 -25.55
C ILE A 52 -71.13 -44.79 -25.54
N LYS A 53 -72.09 -44.00 -25.03
CA LYS A 53 -71.93 -42.56 -24.91
C LYS A 53 -70.81 -42.19 -23.94
N ASP A 54 -70.76 -42.83 -22.78
CA ASP A 54 -69.74 -42.57 -21.75
C ASP A 54 -68.34 -42.99 -22.23
N LEU A 55 -68.20 -44.14 -22.89
CA LEU A 55 -66.92 -44.58 -23.46
C LEU A 55 -66.44 -43.67 -24.62
N ASN A 56 -67.35 -43.22 -25.49
CA ASN A 56 -66.99 -42.27 -26.55
C ASN A 56 -66.58 -40.91 -25.98
N GLN A 57 -67.27 -40.44 -24.94
CA GLN A 57 -66.92 -39.21 -24.25
C GLN A 57 -65.55 -39.33 -23.56
N LEU A 58 -65.26 -40.47 -22.93
CA LEU A 58 -63.95 -40.75 -22.34
C LEU A 58 -62.84 -40.78 -23.40
N SER A 59 -63.07 -41.47 -24.52
CA SER A 59 -62.10 -41.53 -25.64
C SER A 59 -61.79 -40.15 -26.21
N ASN A 60 -62.81 -39.33 -26.44
CA ASN A 60 -62.62 -37.96 -26.91
C ASN A 60 -61.87 -37.11 -25.87
N ASN A 61 -62.22 -37.21 -24.59
CA ASN A 61 -61.51 -36.50 -23.52
C ASN A 61 -60.05 -36.93 -23.42
N LEU A 62 -59.74 -38.22 -23.59
CA LEU A 62 -58.37 -38.73 -23.59
C LEU A 62 -57.58 -38.21 -24.79
N ASN A 63 -58.17 -38.19 -25.98
CA ASN A 63 -57.53 -37.63 -27.17
C ASN A 63 -57.24 -36.13 -27.00
N GLU A 64 -58.21 -35.36 -26.50
CA GLU A 64 -58.01 -33.93 -26.21
C GLU A 64 -56.94 -33.73 -25.14
N THR A 65 -56.94 -34.53 -24.07
CA THR A 65 -55.92 -34.46 -23.01
C THR A 65 -54.53 -34.80 -23.54
N LEU A 66 -54.42 -35.80 -24.43
CA LEU A 66 -53.16 -36.19 -25.04
C LEU A 66 -52.66 -35.11 -26.02
N LEU A 67 -53.54 -34.53 -26.83
CA LEU A 67 -53.19 -33.41 -27.71
C LEU A 67 -52.72 -32.20 -26.92
N ASN A 68 -53.42 -31.86 -25.84
CA ASN A 68 -53.01 -30.76 -24.96
C ASN A 68 -51.67 -31.06 -24.30
N LEU A 69 -51.47 -32.26 -23.75
CA LEU A 69 -50.21 -32.65 -23.13
C LEU A 69 -49.04 -32.60 -24.12
N VAL A 70 -49.21 -33.12 -25.33
CA VAL A 70 -48.15 -33.08 -26.36
C VAL A 70 -47.87 -31.65 -26.80
N ASN A 71 -48.89 -30.83 -27.00
CA ASN A 71 -48.71 -29.44 -27.41
C ASN A 71 -48.03 -28.60 -26.32
N ASP A 72 -48.45 -28.76 -25.06
CA ASP A 72 -47.89 -28.03 -23.92
C ASP A 72 -46.44 -28.45 -23.67
N GLU A 73 -46.15 -29.76 -23.60
CA GLU A 73 -44.78 -30.26 -23.40
C GLU A 73 -43.86 -29.88 -24.58
N TYR A 74 -44.36 -29.88 -25.82
CA TYR A 74 -43.57 -29.44 -26.97
C TYR A 74 -43.27 -27.95 -26.92
N ASN A 75 -44.26 -27.11 -26.58
CA ASN A 75 -44.06 -25.68 -26.43
C ASN A 75 -43.09 -25.36 -25.29
N ASP A 76 -43.20 -26.07 -24.17
CA ASP A 76 -42.30 -25.94 -23.03
C ASP A 76 -40.87 -26.36 -23.39
N PHE A 77 -40.69 -27.44 -24.13
CA PHE A 77 -39.39 -27.86 -24.63
C PHE A 77 -38.75 -26.83 -25.58
N ILE A 78 -39.54 -26.26 -26.50
CA ILE A 78 -39.07 -25.20 -27.41
C ILE A 78 -38.72 -23.93 -26.64
N ASN A 79 -39.52 -23.55 -25.63
CA ASN A 79 -39.25 -22.40 -24.78
C ASN A 79 -37.98 -22.60 -23.96
N LEU A 80 -37.76 -23.81 -23.44
CA LEU A 80 -36.53 -24.17 -22.73
C LEU A 80 -35.31 -24.09 -23.66
N GLY A 81 -35.41 -24.64 -24.87
CA GLY A 81 -34.34 -24.55 -25.88
C GLY A 81 -33.98 -23.09 -26.24
N LYS A 82 -34.99 -22.23 -26.39
CA LYS A 82 -34.78 -20.78 -26.61
C LYS A 82 -34.13 -20.11 -25.40
N SER A 83 -34.56 -20.44 -24.18
CA SER A 83 -34.02 -19.87 -22.94
C SER A 83 -32.57 -20.31 -22.68
N ILE A 84 -32.20 -21.53 -23.06
CA ILE A 84 -30.82 -22.01 -22.94
C ILE A 84 -29.93 -21.29 -23.96
N ASN A 85 -30.40 -21.11 -25.20
CA ASN A 85 -29.62 -20.41 -26.22
C ASN A 85 -29.37 -18.93 -25.85
N SER A 86 -30.40 -18.23 -25.38
CA SER A 86 -30.24 -16.85 -24.88
C SER A 86 -29.41 -16.78 -23.60
N GLY A 87 -29.48 -17.80 -22.74
CA GLY A 87 -28.62 -17.92 -21.57
C GLY A 87 -27.13 -18.03 -21.92
N ASN A 88 -26.79 -18.77 -22.98
CA ASN A 88 -25.41 -18.90 -23.45
C ASN A 88 -24.85 -17.57 -23.97
N GLU A 89 -25.64 -16.80 -24.73
CA GLU A 89 -25.25 -15.46 -25.21
C GLU A 89 -24.99 -14.50 -24.03
N LEU A 90 -25.84 -14.52 -23.00
CA LEU A 90 -25.64 -13.72 -21.79
C LEU A 90 -24.37 -14.12 -21.02
N ILE A 91 -24.08 -15.41 -20.93
CA ILE A 91 -22.84 -15.91 -20.30
C ILE A 91 -21.61 -15.44 -21.07
N GLU A 92 -21.64 -15.49 -22.41
CA GLU A 92 -20.55 -15.03 -23.26
C GLU A 92 -20.30 -13.52 -23.10
N LEU A 93 -21.37 -12.71 -23.06
CA LEU A 93 -21.28 -11.27 -22.80
C LEU A 93 -20.65 -10.98 -21.42
N ILE A 94 -21.12 -11.65 -20.37
CA ILE A 94 -20.57 -11.49 -19.02
C ILE A 94 -19.10 -11.91 -18.96
N LEU A 95 -18.72 -13.00 -19.65
CA LEU A 95 -17.34 -13.45 -19.76
C LEU A 95 -16.46 -12.41 -20.46
N GLN A 96 -16.96 -11.80 -21.53
CA GLN A 96 -16.26 -10.75 -22.25
C GLN A 96 -16.09 -9.51 -21.37
N ASP A 97 -17.14 -9.07 -20.67
CA ASP A 97 -17.10 -7.94 -19.75
C ASP A 97 -16.12 -8.18 -18.59
N LEU A 98 -16.15 -9.37 -17.98
CA LEU A 98 -15.21 -9.75 -16.94
C LEU A 98 -13.76 -9.79 -17.45
N THR A 99 -13.56 -10.21 -18.69
CA THR A 99 -12.23 -10.24 -19.31
C THR A 99 -11.72 -8.84 -19.56
N ASN A 100 -12.55 -7.94 -20.08
CA ASN A 100 -12.22 -6.53 -20.26
C ASN A 100 -11.92 -5.86 -18.92
N PHE A 101 -12.76 -6.10 -17.91
CA PHE A 101 -12.53 -5.58 -16.56
C PHE A 101 -11.21 -6.08 -15.96
N LYS A 102 -10.88 -7.36 -16.16
CA LYS A 102 -9.58 -7.92 -15.74
C LYS A 102 -8.41 -7.22 -16.44
N ILE A 103 -8.51 -6.95 -17.74
CA ILE A 103 -7.48 -6.24 -18.49
C ILE A 103 -7.31 -4.82 -17.94
N GLU A 104 -8.40 -4.08 -17.75
CA GLU A 104 -8.37 -2.73 -17.17
C GLU A 104 -7.72 -2.73 -15.78
N MET A 105 -8.06 -3.68 -14.92
CA MET A 105 -7.46 -3.81 -13.58
C MET A 105 -5.95 -4.04 -13.64
N ILE A 106 -5.48 -4.87 -14.59
CA ILE A 106 -4.04 -5.10 -14.79
C ILE A 106 -3.36 -3.82 -15.29
N GLU A 107 -3.99 -3.06 -16.18
CA GLU A 107 -3.45 -1.78 -16.62
C GLU A 107 -3.34 -0.77 -15.49
N TYR A 108 -4.35 -0.68 -14.62
CA TYR A 108 -4.29 0.18 -13.44
C TYR A 108 -3.19 -0.26 -12.48
N LEU A 109 -3.06 -1.56 -12.22
CA LEU A 109 -1.95 -2.08 -11.39
C LEU A 109 -0.58 -1.68 -11.97
N ASN A 110 -0.40 -1.79 -13.28
CA ASN A 110 0.83 -1.38 -13.94
C ASN A 110 1.07 0.13 -13.87
N LYS A 111 0.02 0.95 -13.94
CA LYS A 111 0.12 2.40 -13.73
C LYS A 111 0.54 2.73 -12.30
N PHE A 112 -0.05 2.07 -11.30
CA PHE A 112 0.34 2.25 -9.89
C PHE A 112 1.79 1.86 -9.65
N ASN A 113 2.23 0.70 -10.14
CA ASN A 113 3.63 0.28 -10.00
C ASN A 113 4.61 1.29 -10.61
N LYS A 114 4.28 1.86 -11.79
CA LYS A 114 5.09 2.92 -12.40
C LYS A 114 5.13 4.19 -11.56
N ILE A 115 3.99 4.59 -11.01
CA ILE A 115 3.91 5.75 -10.11
C ILE A 115 4.74 5.51 -8.85
N ASP A 116 4.69 4.31 -8.26
CA ASP A 116 5.49 3.97 -7.09
C ASP A 116 6.99 4.02 -7.40
N GLU A 117 7.43 3.49 -8.54
CA GLU A 117 8.83 3.60 -8.99
C GLU A 117 9.27 5.06 -9.23
N GLU A 118 8.40 5.90 -9.79
CA GLU A 118 8.66 7.32 -9.98
C GLU A 118 8.71 8.08 -8.65
N LEU A 119 7.81 7.77 -7.72
CA LEU A 119 7.79 8.35 -6.38
C LEU A 119 9.07 8.00 -5.61
N ASP A 120 9.53 6.75 -5.67
CA ASP A 120 10.78 6.34 -5.03
C ASP A 120 11.98 7.10 -5.60
N LYS A 121 12.03 7.33 -6.92
CA LYS A 121 13.07 8.16 -7.55
C LYS A 121 13.00 9.61 -7.08
N ILE A 122 11.79 10.19 -7.01
CA ILE A 122 11.59 11.57 -6.54
C ILE A 122 11.98 11.70 -5.08
N LEU A 123 11.62 10.74 -4.23
CA LEU A 123 11.97 10.74 -2.80
C LEU A 123 13.47 10.67 -2.58
N LYS A 124 14.17 9.77 -3.29
CA LYS A 124 15.64 9.69 -3.24
C LYS A 124 16.30 10.99 -3.72
N ASN A 125 15.81 11.57 -4.82
CA ASN A 125 16.32 12.85 -5.30
C ASN A 125 16.07 14.00 -4.30
N ARG A 126 14.90 14.01 -3.66
CA ARG A 126 14.56 14.98 -2.62
C ARG A 126 15.50 14.88 -1.42
N GLU A 127 15.80 13.65 -0.99
CA GLU A 127 16.76 13.40 0.08
C GLU A 127 18.15 13.93 -0.28
N LEU A 128 18.66 13.60 -1.47
CA LEU A 128 19.94 14.11 -1.97
C LEU A 128 19.96 15.65 -2.00
N LEU A 129 18.92 16.28 -2.56
CA LEU A 129 18.80 17.74 -2.61
C LEU A 129 18.77 18.38 -1.22
N MET A 130 18.11 17.74 -0.26
CA MET A 130 18.07 18.22 1.13
C MET A 130 19.45 18.13 1.80
N ASN A 131 20.18 17.05 1.54
CA ASN A 131 21.55 16.87 2.02
C ASN A 131 22.49 17.90 1.41
N LEU A 132 22.42 18.10 0.09
CA LEU A 132 23.22 19.11 -0.63
C LEU A 132 22.93 20.52 -0.11
N LYS A 133 21.64 20.87 0.07
CA LYS A 133 21.23 22.16 0.66
C LYS A 133 21.81 22.35 2.07
N THR A 134 21.87 21.30 2.87
CA THR A 134 22.46 21.34 4.22
C THR A 134 23.95 21.60 4.15
N CYS A 135 24.69 20.88 3.30
CA CYS A 135 26.11 21.13 3.06
C CYS A 135 26.38 22.57 2.59
N SER A 136 25.64 23.06 1.60
CA SER A 136 25.81 24.43 1.09
C SER A 136 25.58 25.48 2.19
N LYS A 137 24.54 25.31 3.02
CA LYS A 137 24.28 26.21 4.15
C LYS A 137 25.41 26.20 5.16
N LEU A 138 25.94 25.03 5.51
CA LEU A 138 27.05 24.90 6.45
C LEU A 138 28.34 25.52 5.89
N ASN A 139 28.59 25.35 4.59
CA ASN A 139 29.72 25.99 3.91
C ASN A 139 29.59 27.53 3.90
N LEU A 140 28.38 28.06 3.69
CA LEU A 140 28.13 29.50 3.80
C LEU A 140 28.35 30.00 5.23
N ILE A 141 27.83 29.28 6.23
CA ILE A 141 28.03 29.63 7.64
C ILE A 141 29.53 29.63 7.99
N ILE A 142 30.29 28.61 7.54
CA ILE A 142 31.73 28.58 7.73
C ILE A 142 32.36 29.80 7.07
N HIS A 143 32.03 30.12 5.82
CA HIS A 143 32.58 31.28 5.14
C HIS A 143 32.32 32.59 5.90
N ASP A 144 31.09 32.81 6.37
CA ASP A 144 30.73 33.99 7.16
C ASP A 144 31.51 34.05 8.48
N GLN A 145 31.65 32.90 9.16
CA GLN A 145 32.46 32.78 10.39
C GLN A 145 33.94 33.05 10.15
N MET A 146 34.49 32.60 9.00
CA MET A 146 35.87 32.89 8.60
C MET A 146 36.06 34.39 8.35
N MET A 147 35.13 35.03 7.64
CA MET A 147 35.22 36.46 7.35
C MET A 147 35.10 37.29 8.63
N GLU A 148 34.23 36.89 9.56
CA GLU A 148 34.12 37.53 10.88
C GLU A 148 35.39 37.30 11.71
N PHE A 149 35.97 36.11 11.66
CA PHE A 149 37.24 35.78 12.31
C PHE A 149 38.38 36.66 11.79
N ASP A 150 38.55 36.74 10.46
CA ASP A 150 39.59 37.55 9.80
C ASP A 150 39.41 39.03 10.17
N HIS A 151 38.18 39.56 10.14
CA HIS A 151 37.90 40.95 10.54
C HIS A 151 38.21 41.21 12.02
N LEU A 152 37.88 40.28 12.92
CA LEU A 152 38.19 40.43 14.34
C LEU A 152 39.70 40.34 14.62
N LEU A 153 40.43 39.52 13.86
CA LEU A 153 41.88 39.40 13.96
C LEU A 153 42.56 40.70 13.53
N ILE A 154 42.21 41.25 12.35
CA ILE A 154 42.73 42.53 11.85
C ILE A 154 42.46 43.67 12.84
N LYS A 155 41.22 43.75 13.35
CA LYS A 155 40.84 44.79 14.32
C LYS A 155 41.62 44.69 15.64
N ASN A 156 41.91 43.48 16.11
CA ASN A 156 42.66 43.26 17.34
C ASN A 156 44.17 43.58 17.17
N ASP A 157 44.72 43.38 15.97
CA ASP A 157 46.10 43.77 15.65
C ASP A 157 46.27 45.30 15.63
N GLU A 158 45.25 46.04 15.17
CA GLU A 158 45.28 47.51 15.12
C GLU A 158 45.07 48.18 16.50
N LEU A 159 44.22 47.63 17.36
CA LEU A 159 43.77 48.34 18.57
C LEU A 159 44.73 48.30 19.77
N PHE A 160 45.81 47.51 19.72
CA PHE A 160 46.84 47.31 20.77
C PHE A 160 46.36 47.00 22.22
N LYS A 161 45.06 47.07 22.52
CA LYS A 161 44.40 46.67 23.76
C LYS A 161 43.57 45.42 23.51
N ILE A 162 43.95 44.34 24.18
CA ILE A 162 43.30 43.04 24.08
C ILE A 162 42.04 43.10 24.95
N ASP A 163 40.87 43.14 24.32
CA ASP A 163 39.61 42.98 25.05
C ASP A 163 39.35 41.48 25.26
N ILE A 164 39.27 41.05 26.51
CA ILE A 164 38.88 39.68 26.91
C ILE A 164 37.60 39.25 26.17
N LYS A 165 36.69 40.19 25.90
CA LYS A 165 35.45 39.91 25.17
C LYS A 165 35.70 39.57 23.70
N SER A 166 36.62 40.25 23.02
CA SER A 166 36.97 39.94 21.62
C SER A 166 37.74 38.63 21.54
N PHE A 167 38.60 38.33 22.51
CA PHE A 167 39.30 37.05 22.63
C PHE A 167 38.35 35.86 22.83
N LYS A 168 37.35 35.98 23.72
CA LYS A 168 36.30 34.97 23.90
C LYS A 168 35.49 34.75 22.63
N LYS A 169 35.13 35.83 21.93
CA LYS A 169 34.40 35.75 20.66
C LYS A 169 35.22 35.01 19.60
N LEU A 170 36.49 35.35 19.46
CA LEU A 170 37.42 34.71 18.52
C LEU A 170 37.58 33.21 18.80
N THR A 171 37.72 32.85 20.08
CA THR A 171 37.77 31.45 20.53
C THR A 171 36.48 30.71 20.21
N SER A 172 35.32 31.33 20.46
CA SER A 172 34.02 30.70 20.17
C SER A 172 33.80 30.46 18.68
N LEU A 173 34.22 31.41 17.82
CA LEU A 173 34.20 31.27 16.37
C LEU A 173 35.13 30.14 15.92
N TYR A 174 36.35 30.08 16.46
CA TYR A 174 37.31 29.02 16.16
C TYR A 174 36.77 27.61 16.50
N ILE A 175 36.17 27.45 17.67
CA ILE A 175 35.55 26.18 18.09
C ILE A 175 34.35 25.84 17.20
N SER A 176 33.49 26.82 16.92
CA SER A 176 32.35 26.65 16.01
C SER A 176 32.80 26.16 14.63
N MET A 177 33.78 26.84 14.01
CA MET A 177 34.34 26.44 12.72
C MET A 177 34.86 25.00 12.79
N THR A 178 35.64 24.67 13.82
CA THR A 178 36.20 23.32 14.01
C THR A 178 35.12 22.23 14.11
N ASN A 179 34.02 22.51 14.82
CA ASN A 179 32.91 21.59 14.96
C ASN A 179 32.12 21.41 13.67
N ILE A 180 31.84 22.48 12.93
CA ILE A 180 31.10 22.40 11.66
C ILE A 180 31.91 21.61 10.63
N ILE A 181 33.23 21.75 10.61
CA ILE A 181 34.10 20.99 9.71
C ILE A 181 34.07 19.50 10.06
N LYS A 182 34.17 19.16 11.35
CA LYS A 182 34.09 17.76 11.77
C LYS A 182 32.77 17.16 11.33
N PHE A 183 31.67 17.88 11.54
CA PHE A 183 30.36 17.47 11.06
C PHE A 183 30.32 17.32 9.55
N LEU A 184 30.86 18.26 8.77
CA LEU A 184 30.90 18.18 7.31
C LEU A 184 31.73 16.99 6.81
N ASN A 185 32.89 16.72 7.43
CA ASN A 185 33.72 15.56 7.11
C ASN A 185 32.98 14.25 7.39
N ASP A 186 32.35 14.13 8.56
CA ASP A 186 31.56 12.95 8.93
C ASP A 186 30.35 12.78 8.00
N PHE A 187 29.67 13.88 7.67
CA PHE A 187 28.49 13.89 6.80
C PHE A 187 28.82 13.51 5.35
N THR A 188 29.96 13.98 4.84
CA THR A 188 30.43 13.67 3.48
C THR A 188 30.92 12.22 3.38
N SER A 189 31.59 11.71 4.42
CA SER A 189 32.03 10.31 4.51
C SER A 189 30.84 9.32 4.47
N ASN A 190 29.70 9.71 5.02
CA ASN A 190 28.50 8.87 5.07
C ASN A 190 27.62 8.95 3.81
N ASN A 191 27.86 9.91 2.91
CA ASN A 191 27.05 10.15 1.71
C ASN A 191 27.93 10.27 0.46
N PRO A 192 28.43 9.16 -0.11
CA PRO A 192 29.35 9.17 -1.23
C PRO A 192 28.76 9.79 -2.51
N ASP A 193 27.43 9.77 -2.67
CA ASP A 193 26.72 10.38 -3.81
C ASP A 193 26.79 11.92 -3.80
N ILE A 194 27.11 12.53 -2.66
CA ILE A 194 27.36 13.97 -2.56
C ILE A 194 28.76 14.33 -3.07
N GLY A 195 29.61 13.31 -3.29
CA GLY A 195 30.78 13.30 -4.15
C GLY A 195 31.81 14.37 -3.85
N ASP A 196 32.98 13.96 -3.34
CA ASP A 196 34.27 14.65 -3.37
C ASP A 196 34.15 16.12 -3.76
N CYS A 197 33.62 16.93 -2.84
CA CYS A 197 33.48 18.33 -3.13
C CYS A 197 34.91 18.86 -3.14
N LEU A 198 35.53 18.96 -4.32
CA LEU A 198 36.88 19.49 -4.51
C LEU A 198 37.03 20.85 -3.81
N PHE A 199 35.93 21.59 -3.67
CA PHE A 199 35.83 22.79 -2.87
C PHE A 199 36.01 22.54 -1.37
N HIS A 200 35.35 21.53 -0.79
CA HIS A 200 35.55 21.17 0.60
C HIS A 200 36.99 20.70 0.86
N ASP A 201 37.46 19.75 0.05
CA ASP A 201 38.76 19.10 0.27
C ASP A 201 39.97 19.95 -0.10
N ASN A 202 39.83 20.92 -1.02
CA ASN A 202 40.95 21.79 -1.42
C ASN A 202 40.81 23.24 -0.98
N TYR A 203 39.61 23.78 -0.77
CA TYR A 203 39.46 25.19 -0.39
C TYR A 203 39.14 25.32 1.09
N VAL A 204 38.11 24.63 1.57
CA VAL A 204 37.65 24.72 2.97
C VAL A 204 38.73 24.19 3.91
N THR A 205 39.22 22.97 3.70
CA THR A 205 40.31 22.35 4.47
C THR A 205 41.58 23.22 4.50
N ASN A 206 42.02 23.76 3.35
CA ASN A 206 43.25 24.55 3.24
C ASN A 206 43.09 25.93 3.90
N LYS A 207 41.98 26.62 3.66
CA LYS A 207 41.70 27.93 4.30
C LYS A 207 41.54 27.77 5.81
N ILE A 208 40.96 26.67 6.28
CA ILE A 208 40.89 26.35 7.71
C ILE A 208 42.26 26.02 8.26
N GLY A 209 43.08 25.29 7.50
CA GLY A 209 44.49 25.08 7.83
C GLY A 209 45.21 26.42 8.07
N SER A 210 44.99 27.40 7.18
CA SER A 210 45.48 28.77 7.33
C SER A 210 44.96 29.42 8.61
N ILE A 211 43.65 29.40 8.84
CA ILE A 211 43.03 30.01 10.04
C ILE A 211 43.53 29.35 11.33
N LYS A 212 43.75 28.03 11.33
CA LYS A 212 44.33 27.31 12.47
C LYS A 212 45.77 27.76 12.76
N LEU A 213 46.55 28.05 11.72
CA LEU A 213 47.91 28.58 11.86
C LEU A 213 47.91 30.05 12.27
N GLU A 214 47.02 30.87 11.71
CA GLU A 214 46.84 32.28 12.06
C GLU A 214 46.38 32.44 13.51
N PHE A 215 45.40 31.65 13.95
CA PHE A 215 44.96 31.64 15.34
C PHE A 215 46.08 31.20 16.29
N LYS A 216 46.88 30.19 15.90
CA LYS A 216 48.06 29.78 16.68
C LYS A 216 49.08 30.92 16.78
N SER A 217 49.39 31.56 15.67
CA SER A 217 50.32 32.71 15.63
C SER A 217 49.83 33.86 16.52
N TYR A 218 48.54 34.18 16.44
CA TYR A 218 47.90 35.19 17.28
C TYR A 218 48.03 34.84 18.77
N LEU A 219 47.74 33.59 19.14
CA LEU A 219 47.91 33.11 20.52
C LEU A 219 49.36 33.18 21.00
N ASP A 220 50.32 32.77 20.17
CA ASP A 220 51.75 32.83 20.48
C ASP A 220 52.23 34.28 20.66
N GLN A 221 51.70 35.23 19.87
CA GLN A 221 51.97 36.66 20.02
C GLN A 221 51.35 37.24 21.30
N LEU A 222 50.10 36.87 21.63
CA LEU A 222 49.44 37.28 22.86
C LEU A 222 50.20 36.82 24.10
N ILE A 223 50.67 35.56 24.10
CA ILE A 223 51.50 35.02 25.20
C ILE A 223 52.80 35.79 25.33
N LYS A 224 53.53 36.01 24.23
CA LYS A 224 54.79 36.78 24.27
C LYS A 224 54.55 38.20 24.80
N LYS A 225 53.45 38.83 24.42
CA LYS A 225 53.07 40.18 24.88
C LYS A 225 52.73 40.18 26.37
N GLU A 226 51.97 39.21 26.87
CA GLU A 226 51.65 39.09 28.30
C GLU A 226 52.86 38.72 29.16
N LEU A 227 53.75 37.85 28.67
CA LEU A 227 55.00 37.52 29.36
C LEU A 227 55.97 38.70 29.41
N SER A 228 55.88 39.64 28.46
CA SER A 228 56.69 40.87 28.42
C SER A 228 56.14 42.02 29.27
N GLN A 229 54.90 41.95 29.75
CA GLN A 229 54.29 42.98 30.58
C GLN A 229 54.69 42.83 32.06
N SER A 230 54.97 43.96 32.73
CA SER A 230 55.41 44.01 34.14
C SER A 230 54.29 43.78 35.16
N LYS A 231 53.02 43.90 34.74
CA LYS A 231 51.81 43.52 35.51
C LYS A 231 51.06 42.48 34.71
N ARG A 232 51.08 41.23 35.18
CA ARG A 232 50.35 40.11 34.56
C ARG A 232 48.89 40.16 34.97
N ASP A 233 47.97 40.11 34.02
CA ASP A 233 46.56 39.93 34.31
C ASP A 233 46.30 38.42 34.46
N GLY A 234 46.23 37.94 35.71
CA GLY A 234 46.14 36.51 36.02
C GLY A 234 44.92 35.83 35.39
N ASP A 235 43.81 36.55 35.27
CA ASP A 235 42.58 36.07 34.65
C ASP A 235 42.74 35.86 33.12
N PHE A 236 43.49 36.72 32.45
CA PHE A 236 43.74 36.61 31.01
C PHE A 236 44.71 35.47 30.68
N VAL A 237 45.72 35.25 31.53
CA VAL A 237 46.65 34.11 31.40
C VAL A 237 45.92 32.76 31.62
N LEU A 238 44.98 32.70 32.57
CA LEU A 238 44.15 31.51 32.79
C LEU A 238 43.19 31.25 31.62
N GLU A 239 42.64 32.29 31.01
CA GLU A 239 41.82 32.15 29.80
C GLU A 239 42.64 31.70 28.59
N LEU A 240 43.84 32.24 28.40
CA LEU A 240 44.79 31.75 27.39
C LEU A 240 45.10 30.27 27.59
N LEU A 241 45.36 29.84 28.83
CA LEU A 241 45.66 28.45 29.15
C LEU A 241 44.49 27.52 28.83
N LYS A 242 43.26 27.91 29.17
CA LYS A 242 42.03 27.17 28.80
C LYS A 242 41.87 27.05 27.29
N VAL A 243 42.23 28.09 26.53
CA VAL A 243 42.16 28.06 25.06
C VAL A 243 43.25 27.17 24.46
N TYR A 244 44.46 27.16 25.01
CA TYR A 244 45.52 26.22 24.61
C TYR A 244 45.20 24.77 24.95
N GLU A 245 44.53 24.53 26.07
CA GLU A 245 43.99 23.22 26.44
C GLU A 245 42.92 22.77 25.44
N LEU A 246 41.98 23.65 25.07
CA LEU A 246 40.93 23.37 24.08
C LEU A 246 41.48 23.10 22.67
N ILE A 247 42.63 23.68 22.32
CA ILE A 247 43.32 23.45 21.03
C ILE A 247 44.21 22.18 21.08
N GLY A 248 44.43 21.60 22.27
CA GLY A 248 45.28 20.42 22.46
C GLY A 248 46.78 20.71 22.30
N LYS A 249 47.21 21.96 22.53
CA LYS A 249 48.62 22.40 22.40
C LYS A 249 49.20 22.88 23.73
N THR A 250 48.92 22.16 24.80
CA THR A 250 49.42 22.48 26.15
C THR A 250 50.95 22.48 26.25
N ASP A 251 51.62 21.63 25.46
CA ASP A 251 53.09 21.53 25.47
C ASP A 251 53.77 22.78 24.89
N ASP A 252 53.17 23.41 23.86
CA ASP A 252 53.66 24.66 23.27
C ASP A 252 53.56 25.82 24.28
N PHE A 253 52.51 25.83 25.10
CA PHE A 253 52.30 26.82 26.16
C PHE A 253 53.35 26.68 27.29
N ILE A 254 53.61 25.45 27.73
CA ILE A 254 54.62 25.14 28.75
C ILE A 254 56.04 25.46 28.23
N GLY A 255 56.32 25.16 26.96
CA GLY A 255 57.56 25.53 26.29
C GLY A 255 57.82 27.04 26.30
N LEU A 256 56.80 27.84 25.96
CA LEU A 256 56.89 29.31 25.96
C LEU A 256 57.03 29.91 27.38
N LEU A 257 56.37 29.33 28.38
CA LEU A 257 56.55 29.70 29.79
C LEU A 257 57.97 29.38 30.31
N SER A 258 58.52 28.22 29.94
CA SER A 258 59.88 27.83 30.35
C SER A 258 60.97 28.71 29.73
N LEU A 259 60.75 29.20 28.50
CA LEU A 259 61.62 30.16 27.81
C LEU A 259 61.58 31.56 28.44
N SER A 260 60.45 31.93 29.05
CA SER A 260 60.27 33.21 29.76
C SER A 260 60.88 33.21 31.17
N GLN A 261 61.13 32.05 31.79
CA GLN A 261 61.74 31.94 33.12
C GLN A 261 63.29 31.95 33.08
N LYS A 262 63.89 31.89 31.89
CA LYS A 262 65.35 31.94 31.66
C LYS A 262 65.91 33.33 31.33
N LYS A 263 65.08 34.39 31.40
CA LYS A 263 65.48 35.80 31.33
C LYS A 263 65.12 36.50 32.64
#